data_AF-A0A947GL50-F1
#
_entry.id   AF-A0A947GL50-F1
#
_cell.length_a   1.000
_cell.length_b   1.000
_cell.length_c   1.000
_cell.angle_alpha   90.00
_cell.angle_beta   90.00
_cell.angle_gamma   90.00
#
_symmetry.space_group_name_H-M   'P 1'
#
loop_
_entity.id
_entity.type
_entity.pdbx_description
1 polymer ?
#
loop_
_entity_poly.entity_id
_entity_poly.type
_entity_poly.pdbx_seq_one_letter_code
_entity_poly.pdbx_strand_id
1 'polypeptide(L)'
;MNNASDNRNMGRPTALTPVDKPPLVVEARMTPPSPEKTRANIQNDRQITIVAFSAVIVALLYWGWTNKGEAILEPARGFGYALGIAGSVLMLALLAYPLRKRLKFMRSWGPVAAWFRWHMVLGIVGPALIILHSNYTLQSANAAVAFWVMIVVASSGLIGRYLYARVHRGLYGQKAEAREYLEEAVTTRSLLELGADRQGHDWNDELADFEKRALSPHRTFFGALGGSLAFDSRARRVRKILFRDVDLTILSEAARRNLSPTSRKSLRDASRQRLDRYFRALGRAVHLAVYDRLFSLWHVLHLPLFVILILTAIIHIVAVHLY
;
A
#
# COMPACT_ATOMS: atom_id res chain seq x y z
N MET A 1 56.63 28.65 52.77
CA MET A 1 56.53 28.72 54.24
C MET A 1 55.28 27.93 54.61
N ASN A 2 55.44 26.68 55.08
CA ASN A 2 55.35 26.28 56.50
C ASN A 2 53.93 26.51 57.04
N ASN A 3 53.25 25.63 57.77
CA ASN A 3 53.50 24.29 58.29
C ASN A 3 52.15 23.78 58.85
N ALA A 4 52.06 22.49 59.10
CA ALA A 4 50.92 21.76 59.66
C ALA A 4 50.50 22.13 61.10
N SER A 5 49.34 21.57 61.48
CA SER A 5 48.69 21.38 62.81
C SER A 5 47.31 22.08 62.85
N ASP A 6 46.21 21.52 63.37
CA ASP A 6 46.04 20.56 64.44
C ASP A 6 44.64 19.92 64.37
N ASN A 7 44.53 18.72 64.94
CA ASN A 7 43.45 17.75 64.90
C ASN A 7 42.52 17.92 66.12
N ARG A 8 41.19 18.08 65.94
CA ARG A 8 40.18 17.76 66.98
C ARG A 8 38.90 17.17 66.39
N ASN A 9 38.92 15.85 66.25
CA ASN A 9 37.91 14.88 66.72
C ASN A 9 36.60 15.48 67.29
N MET A 10 35.46 15.27 66.60
CA MET A 10 34.17 14.89 67.22
C MET A 10 33.24 14.27 66.17
N GLY A 11 32.72 13.08 66.47
CA GLY A 11 31.57 12.47 65.77
C GLY A 11 31.89 11.18 65.03
N ARG A 12 32.01 10.06 65.74
CA ARG A 12 31.85 8.72 65.16
C ARG A 12 30.41 8.58 64.61
N PRO A 13 30.19 8.28 63.32
CA PRO A 13 28.90 7.78 62.88
C PRO A 13 28.79 6.31 63.31
N THR A 14 27.80 6.04 64.15
CA THR A 14 27.35 4.70 64.52
C THR A 14 27.17 3.86 63.25
N ALA A 15 27.90 2.75 63.13
CA ALA A 15 27.74 1.82 62.02
C ALA A 15 26.32 1.21 62.10
N LEU A 16 25.46 1.59 61.16
CA LEU A 16 24.15 0.97 60.98
C LEU A 16 24.34 -0.52 60.67
N THR A 17 23.68 -1.36 61.46
CA THR A 17 23.62 -2.82 61.27
C THR A 17 23.03 -3.17 59.90
N PRO A 18 23.34 -4.33 59.29
CA PRO A 18 22.98 -4.67 57.90
C PRO A 18 21.48 -4.84 57.59
N VAL A 19 20.59 -4.49 58.52
CA VAL A 19 19.17 -4.88 58.50
C VAL A 19 18.25 -3.78 57.92
N ASP A 20 18.73 -2.55 57.73
CA ASP A 20 17.91 -1.41 57.28
C ASP A 20 18.20 -0.93 55.84
N LYS A 21 18.44 -1.85 54.89
CA LYS A 21 18.31 -1.50 53.46
C LYS A 21 16.88 -1.82 53.01
N PRO A 22 16.07 -0.83 52.57
CA PRO A 22 14.80 -1.13 51.94
C PRO A 22 15.06 -2.04 50.72
N PRO A 23 14.20 -3.05 50.47
CA PRO A 23 14.40 -3.93 49.34
C PRO A 23 14.45 -3.09 48.07
N LEU A 24 15.47 -3.33 47.24
CA LEU A 24 15.55 -2.81 45.89
C LEU A 24 14.24 -3.21 45.19
N VAL A 25 13.30 -2.27 45.09
CA VAL A 25 12.18 -2.37 44.17
C VAL A 25 12.82 -2.37 42.80
N VAL A 26 13.08 -3.58 42.29
CA VAL A 26 13.34 -3.78 40.87
C VAL A 26 12.04 -3.36 40.19
N GLU A 27 11.91 -2.07 39.88
CA GLU A 27 10.93 -1.62 38.91
C GLU A 27 11.18 -2.47 37.68
N ALA A 28 10.29 -3.43 37.45
CA ALA A 28 10.30 -4.23 36.26
C ALA A 28 10.13 -3.24 35.10
N ARG A 29 11.25 -2.77 34.53
CA ARG A 29 11.26 -2.05 33.26
C ARG A 29 10.59 -2.98 32.29
N MET A 30 9.31 -2.73 32.02
CA MET A 30 8.60 -3.39 30.93
C MET A 30 9.43 -3.14 29.70
N THR A 31 10.11 -4.18 29.22
CA THR A 31 10.89 -4.09 28.00
C THR A 31 9.91 -3.72 26.90
N PRO A 32 10.17 -2.63 26.14
CA PRO A 32 9.26 -2.21 25.10
C PRO A 32 9.05 -3.37 24.13
N PRO A 33 7.82 -3.56 23.62
CA PRO A 33 7.51 -4.67 22.73
C PRO A 33 8.45 -4.65 21.52
N SER A 34 8.82 -5.84 21.03
CA SER A 34 9.70 -5.95 19.87
C SER A 34 9.07 -5.24 18.66
N PRO A 35 9.87 -4.66 17.75
CA PRO A 35 9.36 -3.93 16.58
C PRO A 35 8.39 -4.74 15.71
N GLU A 36 8.57 -6.06 15.68
CA GLU A 36 7.68 -6.99 14.99
C GLU A 36 6.31 -7.09 15.66
N LYS A 37 6.27 -7.23 17.00
CA LYS A 37 5.01 -7.24 17.78
C LYS A 37 4.28 -5.90 17.65
N THR A 38 5.00 -4.79 17.66
CA THR A 38 4.41 -3.46 17.46
C THR A 38 3.77 -3.32 16.07
N ARG A 39 4.45 -3.78 15.01
CA ARG A 39 3.88 -3.76 13.64
C ARG A 39 2.65 -4.66 13.51
N ALA A 40 2.69 -5.86 14.10
CA ALA A 40 1.56 -6.79 14.11
C ALA A 40 0.34 -6.20 14.83
N ASN A 41 0.54 -5.58 16.01
CA ASN A 41 -0.53 -4.93 16.76
C ASN A 41 -1.16 -3.78 15.96
N ILE A 42 -0.36 -2.88 15.39
CA ILE A 42 -0.87 -1.76 14.57
C ILE A 42 -1.69 -2.27 13.37
N GLN A 43 -1.24 -3.36 12.73
CA GLN A 43 -1.96 -3.95 11.61
C GLN A 43 -3.30 -4.56 12.06
N ASN A 44 -3.32 -5.23 13.21
CA ASN A 44 -4.51 -5.84 13.79
C ASN A 44 -5.54 -4.78 14.20
N ASP A 45 -5.12 -3.74 14.93
CA ASP A 45 -5.98 -2.63 15.36
C ASP A 45 -6.65 -1.94 14.18
N ARG A 46 -5.90 -1.75 13.09
CA ARG A 46 -6.43 -1.18 11.85
C ARG A 46 -7.46 -2.10 11.20
N GLN A 47 -7.24 -3.42 11.19
CA GLN A 47 -8.21 -4.37 10.64
C GLN A 47 -9.49 -4.40 11.46
N ILE A 48 -9.39 -4.45 12.79
CA ILE A 48 -10.53 -4.38 13.71
C ILE A 48 -11.34 -3.11 13.45
N THR A 49 -10.67 -1.96 13.36
CA THR A 49 -11.33 -0.67 13.08
C THR A 49 -12.10 -0.69 11.75
N ILE A 50 -11.51 -1.23 10.68
CA ILE A 50 -12.16 -1.32 9.38
C ILE A 50 -13.37 -2.26 9.43
N VAL A 51 -13.23 -3.43 10.05
CA VAL A 51 -14.32 -4.41 10.18
C VAL A 51 -15.46 -3.84 11.00
N ALA A 52 -15.16 -3.21 12.15
CA ALA A 52 -16.16 -2.57 13.00
C ALA A 52 -16.89 -1.44 12.26
N PHE A 53 -16.16 -0.57 11.56
CA PHE A 53 -16.75 0.50 10.74
C PHE A 53 -17.68 -0.06 9.66
N SER A 54 -17.23 -1.07 8.91
CA SER A 54 -18.04 -1.72 7.88
C SER A 54 -19.27 -2.40 8.47
N ALA A 55 -19.15 -3.07 9.61
CA ALA A 55 -20.26 -3.70 10.31
C ALA A 55 -21.32 -2.68 10.75
N VAL A 56 -20.89 -1.52 11.26
CA VAL A 56 -21.81 -0.42 11.63
C VAL A 56 -22.56 0.09 10.40
N ILE A 57 -21.88 0.36 9.28
CA ILE A 57 -22.55 0.81 8.05
C ILE A 57 -23.56 -0.22 7.55
N VAL A 58 -23.18 -1.50 7.53
CA VAL A 58 -24.09 -2.58 7.12
C VAL A 58 -25.27 -2.70 8.08
N ALA A 59 -25.05 -2.61 9.39
CA ALA A 59 -26.12 -2.65 10.39
C ALA A 59 -27.10 -1.48 10.23
N LEU A 60 -26.61 -0.27 9.97
CA LEU A 60 -27.46 0.90 9.71
C LEU A 60 -28.29 0.73 8.43
N LEU A 61 -27.67 0.25 7.35
CA LEU A 61 -28.38 -0.03 6.10
C LEU A 61 -29.37 -1.19 6.23
N TYR A 62 -29.08 -2.18 7.06
CA TYR A 62 -30.00 -3.29 7.34
C TYR A 62 -31.18 -2.79 8.20
N TRP A 63 -30.90 -2.01 9.24
CA TRP A 63 -31.92 -1.38 10.07
C TRP A 63 -32.84 -0.48 9.23
N GLY A 64 -32.30 0.35 8.35
CA GLY A 64 -33.12 1.15 7.45
C GLY A 64 -34.01 0.28 6.54
N TRP A 65 -33.45 -0.82 6.02
CA TRP A 65 -34.20 -1.75 5.16
C TRP A 65 -35.35 -2.44 5.91
N THR A 66 -35.16 -2.82 7.17
CA THR A 66 -36.22 -3.45 7.98
C THR A 66 -37.34 -2.49 8.35
N ASN A 67 -37.04 -1.19 8.45
CA ASN A 67 -38.01 -0.13 8.75
C ASN A 67 -38.47 0.62 7.48
N LYS A 68 -38.28 0.01 6.29
CA LYS A 68 -38.67 0.63 5.03
C LYS A 68 -40.18 0.86 4.99
N GLY A 69 -40.60 2.03 4.52
CA GLY A 69 -42.02 2.40 4.44
C GLY A 69 -42.61 2.97 5.73
N GLU A 70 -41.86 3.00 6.84
CA GLU A 70 -42.28 3.75 8.02
C GLU A 70 -42.06 5.27 7.83
N ALA A 71 -42.90 6.08 8.49
CA ALA A 71 -42.82 7.54 8.44
C ALA A 71 -41.48 8.11 8.97
N ILE A 72 -40.74 7.31 9.76
CA ILE A 72 -39.43 7.70 10.31
C ILE A 72 -38.42 8.00 9.19
N LEU A 73 -38.49 7.29 8.06
CA LEU A 73 -37.60 7.46 6.91
C LEU A 73 -38.24 8.26 5.78
N GLU A 74 -39.32 9.01 6.03
CA GLU A 74 -39.98 9.81 5.01
C GLU A 74 -39.02 10.86 4.41
N PRO A 75 -38.75 10.83 3.09
CA PRO A 75 -37.75 11.72 2.49
C PRO A 75 -38.14 13.20 2.55
N ALA A 76 -39.44 13.50 2.57
CA ALA A 76 -39.98 14.85 2.45
C ALA A 76 -39.96 15.64 3.77
N ARG A 77 -39.94 14.97 4.93
CA ARG A 77 -40.09 15.60 6.26
C ARG A 77 -39.35 14.82 7.35
N GLY A 78 -39.08 15.47 8.48
CA GLY A 78 -38.53 14.79 9.65
C GLY A 78 -37.12 14.21 9.45
N PHE A 79 -36.90 12.99 9.92
CA PHE A 79 -35.57 12.38 10.00
C PHE A 79 -35.03 11.96 8.62
N GLY A 80 -35.88 11.44 7.72
CA GLY A 80 -35.49 11.14 6.34
C GLY A 80 -34.97 12.37 5.60
N TYR A 81 -35.63 13.52 5.72
CA TYR A 81 -35.14 14.78 5.13
C TYR A 81 -33.78 15.22 5.70
N ALA A 82 -33.60 15.14 7.02
CA ALA A 82 -32.32 15.47 7.67
C ALA A 82 -31.16 14.57 7.18
N LEU A 83 -31.42 13.28 6.95
CA LEU A 83 -30.45 12.35 6.35
C LEU A 83 -30.06 12.78 4.92
N GLY A 84 -31.00 13.29 4.14
CA GLY A 84 -30.74 13.80 2.79
C GLY A 84 -29.82 15.03 2.80
N ILE A 85 -30.08 15.99 3.69
CA ILE A 85 -29.20 17.16 3.89
C ILE A 85 -27.81 16.69 4.33
N ALA A 86 -27.74 15.88 5.39
CA ALA A 86 -26.48 15.39 5.92
C ALA A 86 -25.67 14.63 4.85
N GLY A 87 -26.31 13.69 4.14
CA GLY A 87 -25.71 12.95 3.04
C GLY A 87 -25.18 13.88 1.95
N SER A 88 -25.98 14.86 1.51
CA SER A 88 -25.59 15.84 0.50
C SER A 88 -24.40 16.70 0.92
N VAL A 89 -24.37 17.16 2.19
CA VAL A 89 -23.23 17.90 2.75
C VAL A 89 -21.96 17.04 2.75
N LEU A 90 -22.05 15.77 3.15
CA LEU A 90 -20.90 14.86 3.12
C LEU A 90 -20.42 14.58 1.68
N MET A 91 -21.36 14.42 0.73
CA MET A 91 -21.04 14.25 -0.68
C MET A 91 -20.36 15.50 -1.26
N LEU A 92 -20.80 16.70 -0.89
CA LEU A 92 -20.15 17.94 -1.28
C LEU A 92 -18.75 18.04 -0.67
N ALA A 93 -18.58 17.64 0.59
CA ALA A 93 -17.29 17.63 1.27
C ALA A 93 -16.25 16.70 0.60
N LEU A 94 -16.66 15.72 -0.22
CA LEU A 94 -15.75 14.91 -1.04
C LEU A 94 -14.87 15.75 -1.98
N LEU A 95 -15.37 16.91 -2.43
CA LEU A 95 -14.64 17.87 -3.26
C LEU A 95 -13.43 18.48 -2.56
N ALA A 96 -13.39 18.46 -1.22
CA ALA A 96 -12.28 19.05 -0.48
C ALA A 96 -10.95 18.33 -0.78
N TYR A 97 -10.96 17.02 -1.07
CA TYR A 97 -9.76 16.28 -1.45
C TYR A 97 -9.15 16.71 -2.80
N PRO A 98 -9.88 16.70 -3.94
CA PRO A 98 -9.33 17.19 -5.20
C PRO A 98 -9.01 18.69 -5.13
N LEU A 99 -9.79 19.48 -4.39
CA LEU A 99 -9.52 20.90 -4.19
C LEU A 99 -8.19 21.13 -3.45
N ARG A 100 -7.95 20.39 -2.36
CA ARG A 100 -6.68 20.42 -1.62
C ARG A 100 -5.47 20.02 -2.46
N LYS A 101 -5.66 19.20 -3.49
CA LYS A 101 -4.58 18.86 -4.45
C LYS A 101 -4.30 19.98 -5.44
N ARG A 102 -5.28 20.84 -5.76
CA ARG A 102 -5.16 21.88 -6.80
C ARG A 102 -4.87 23.27 -6.23
N LEU A 103 -5.47 23.64 -5.11
CA LEU A 103 -5.33 24.96 -4.52
C LEU A 103 -4.03 25.08 -3.71
N LYS A 104 -3.24 26.12 -4.01
CA LYS A 104 -1.94 26.36 -3.38
C LYS A 104 -2.05 26.64 -1.88
N PHE A 105 -3.09 27.34 -1.42
CA PHE A 105 -3.25 27.72 -0.01
C PHE A 105 -3.58 26.52 0.90
N MET A 106 -4.25 25.48 0.38
CA MET A 106 -4.61 24.28 1.16
C MET A 106 -3.44 23.31 1.34
N ARG A 107 -2.26 23.61 0.78
CA ARG A 107 -1.08 22.73 0.88
C ARG A 107 -0.59 22.57 2.32
N SER A 108 -0.81 23.57 3.17
CA SER A 108 -0.44 23.57 4.60
C SER A 108 -1.47 22.90 5.50
N TRP A 109 -2.67 22.55 5.01
CA TRP A 109 -3.76 22.00 5.83
C TRP A 109 -3.59 20.50 6.12
N GLY A 110 -2.39 20.08 6.48
CA GLY A 110 -2.06 18.70 6.84
C GLY A 110 -1.78 17.77 5.65
N PRO A 111 -1.44 16.50 5.97
CA PRO A 111 -0.91 15.54 5.01
C PRO A 111 -1.96 15.06 4.00
N VAL A 112 -1.56 14.86 2.73
CA VAL A 112 -2.45 14.38 1.66
C VAL A 112 -3.16 13.08 2.03
N ALA A 113 -2.46 12.20 2.76
CA ALA A 113 -2.96 10.91 3.19
C ALA A 113 -4.18 11.03 4.13
N ALA A 114 -4.25 12.07 4.96
CA ALA A 114 -5.40 12.31 5.84
C ALA A 114 -6.62 12.75 5.04
N TRP A 115 -6.46 13.67 4.10
CA TRP A 115 -7.53 14.11 3.18
C TRP A 115 -8.07 12.95 2.35
N PHE A 116 -7.18 12.08 1.85
CA PHE A 116 -7.60 10.90 1.11
C PHE A 116 -8.36 9.91 2.00
N ARG A 117 -7.92 9.69 3.25
CA ARG A 117 -8.66 8.86 4.22
C ARG A 117 -10.06 9.41 4.47
N TRP A 118 -10.19 10.72 4.70
CA TRP A 118 -11.49 11.35 4.90
C TRP A 118 -12.37 11.24 3.66
N HIS A 119 -11.84 11.46 2.46
CA HIS A 119 -12.57 11.23 1.21
C HIS A 119 -13.12 9.80 1.11
N MET A 120 -12.35 8.79 1.50
CA MET A 120 -12.84 7.40 1.51
C MET A 120 -13.96 7.17 2.53
N VAL A 121 -13.83 7.72 3.75
CA VAL A 121 -14.87 7.57 4.79
C VAL A 121 -16.15 8.27 4.36
N LEU A 122 -16.06 9.53 3.91
CA LEU A 122 -17.18 10.30 3.40
C LEU A 122 -17.83 9.64 2.17
N GLY A 123 -17.02 8.99 1.32
CA GLY A 123 -17.50 8.30 0.12
C GLY A 123 -18.25 7.00 0.42
N ILE A 124 -18.27 6.56 1.68
CA ILE A 124 -19.08 5.44 2.17
C ILE A 124 -20.26 5.97 2.99
N VAL A 125 -20.01 6.89 3.93
CA VAL A 125 -21.04 7.44 4.82
C VAL A 125 -22.05 8.27 4.03
N GLY A 126 -21.61 9.15 3.14
CA GLY A 126 -22.49 10.00 2.32
C GLY A 126 -23.52 9.17 1.54
N PRO A 127 -23.09 8.20 0.71
CA PRO A 127 -24.01 7.32 0.01
C PRO A 127 -24.90 6.48 0.93
N ALA A 128 -24.40 6.02 2.08
CA ALA A 128 -25.22 5.29 3.05
C ALA A 128 -26.37 6.16 3.60
N LEU A 129 -26.10 7.42 3.94
CA LEU A 129 -27.15 8.36 4.37
C LEU A 129 -28.16 8.65 3.26
N ILE A 130 -27.71 8.76 2.00
CA ILE A 130 -28.61 9.00 0.86
C ILE A 130 -29.49 7.77 0.57
N ILE A 131 -28.97 6.55 0.73
CA ILE A 131 -29.77 5.32 0.63
C ILE A 131 -30.86 5.29 1.70
N LEU A 132 -30.53 5.68 2.94
CA LEU A 132 -31.51 5.78 4.02
C LEU A 132 -32.54 6.91 3.75
N HIS A 133 -32.08 8.06 3.27
CA HIS A 133 -32.93 9.19 2.88
C HIS A 133 -33.94 8.82 1.81
N SER A 134 -33.58 7.99 0.84
CA SER A 134 -34.51 7.58 -0.22
C SER A 134 -35.59 6.61 0.27
N ASN A 135 -35.53 6.17 1.54
CA ASN A 135 -36.36 5.10 2.08
C ASN A 135 -36.35 3.85 1.19
N TYR A 136 -35.22 3.60 0.49
CA TYR A 136 -35.09 2.53 -0.51
C TYR A 136 -36.08 2.61 -1.67
N THR A 137 -36.69 3.79 -1.91
CA THR A 137 -37.64 4.04 -2.98
C THR A 137 -37.13 5.12 -3.93
N LEU A 138 -37.39 4.95 -5.23
CA LEU A 138 -37.00 5.90 -6.26
C LEU A 138 -38.27 6.50 -6.86
N GLN A 139 -38.73 7.60 -6.28
CA GLN A 139 -40.03 8.21 -6.59
C GLN A 139 -40.06 8.95 -7.93
N SER A 140 -38.89 9.30 -8.48
CA SER A 140 -38.78 10.05 -9.73
C SER A 140 -37.57 9.63 -10.57
N ALA A 141 -37.62 9.92 -11.88
CA ALA A 141 -36.56 9.54 -12.82
C ALA A 141 -35.21 10.21 -12.50
N ASN A 142 -35.22 11.50 -12.14
CA ASN A 142 -34.02 12.21 -11.71
C ASN A 142 -33.42 11.65 -10.42
N ALA A 143 -34.25 11.27 -9.43
CA ALA A 143 -33.79 10.61 -8.21
C ALA A 143 -33.16 9.24 -8.53
N ALA A 144 -33.78 8.46 -9.42
CA ALA A 144 -33.25 7.16 -9.84
C ALA A 144 -31.88 7.28 -10.52
N VAL A 145 -31.72 8.23 -11.43
CA VAL A 145 -30.43 8.47 -12.11
C VAL A 145 -29.36 8.93 -11.09
N ALA A 146 -29.68 9.89 -10.22
CA ALA A 146 -28.74 10.35 -9.20
C ALA A 146 -28.30 9.21 -8.26
N PHE A 147 -29.25 8.37 -7.84
CA PHE A 147 -29.00 7.20 -7.01
C PHE A 147 -28.05 6.20 -7.69
N TRP A 148 -28.34 5.78 -8.91
CA TRP A 148 -27.51 4.78 -9.59
C TRP A 148 -26.11 5.30 -9.93
N VAL A 149 -26.00 6.56 -10.35
CA VAL A 149 -24.69 7.19 -10.58
C VAL A 149 -23.90 7.25 -9.28
N MET A 150 -24.53 7.59 -8.15
CA MET A 150 -23.89 7.60 -6.84
C MET A 150 -23.34 6.21 -6.48
N ILE A 151 -24.14 5.15 -6.64
CA ILE A 151 -23.70 3.77 -6.36
C ILE A 151 -22.52 3.36 -7.24
N VAL A 152 -22.56 3.68 -8.54
CA VAL A 152 -21.47 3.38 -9.48
C VAL A 152 -20.20 4.15 -9.10
N VAL A 153 -20.29 5.43 -8.75
CA VAL A 153 -19.15 6.24 -8.32
C VAL A 153 -18.56 5.74 -7.01
N ALA A 154 -19.39 5.49 -5.99
CA ALA A 154 -18.94 4.97 -4.70
C ALA A 154 -18.25 3.60 -4.84
N SER A 155 -18.86 2.68 -5.59
CA SER A 155 -18.30 1.35 -5.85
C SER A 155 -17.01 1.42 -6.65
N SER A 156 -16.97 2.25 -7.70
CA SER A 156 -15.73 2.46 -8.47
C SER A 156 -14.63 3.09 -7.61
N GLY A 157 -14.95 3.95 -6.65
CA GLY A 157 -14.00 4.49 -5.66
C GLY A 157 -13.33 3.40 -4.82
N LEU A 158 -14.08 2.38 -4.39
CA LEU A 158 -13.54 1.24 -3.66
C LEU A 158 -12.59 0.40 -4.54
N ILE A 159 -12.93 0.20 -5.81
CA ILE A 159 -12.03 -0.44 -6.80
C ILE A 159 -10.75 0.39 -6.95
N GLY A 160 -10.85 1.71 -7.07
CA GLY A 160 -9.71 2.62 -7.13
C GLY A 160 -8.78 2.50 -5.94
N ARG A 161 -9.34 2.35 -4.73
CA ARG A 161 -8.56 2.10 -3.50
C ARG A 161 -7.81 0.77 -3.56
N TYR A 162 -8.44 -0.30 -4.04
CA TYR A 162 -7.78 -1.59 -4.22
C TYR A 162 -6.60 -1.49 -5.19
N LEU A 163 -6.82 -0.85 -6.36
CA LEU A 163 -5.78 -0.62 -7.37
C LEU A 163 -4.64 0.24 -6.82
N TYR A 164 -4.95 1.34 -6.12
CA TYR A 164 -3.96 2.21 -5.50
C TYR A 164 -3.04 1.46 -4.54
N ALA A 165 -3.62 0.61 -3.68
CA ALA A 165 -2.85 -0.18 -2.71
C ALA A 165 -1.88 -1.16 -3.38
N ARG A 166 -2.27 -1.77 -4.51
CA ARG A 166 -1.41 -2.69 -5.28
C ARG A 166 -0.28 -1.95 -5.99
N VAL A 167 -0.58 -0.84 -6.66
CA VAL A 167 0.42 -0.08 -7.44
C VAL A 167 1.46 0.56 -6.53
N HIS A 168 1.04 1.32 -5.52
CA HIS A 168 1.98 2.12 -4.71
C HIS A 168 2.79 1.30 -3.72
N ARG A 169 2.24 0.22 -3.16
CA ARG A 169 3.00 -0.63 -2.21
C ARG A 169 3.91 -1.64 -2.91
N GLY A 170 3.61 -1.99 -4.15
CA GLY A 170 4.30 -3.06 -4.86
C GLY A 170 5.30 -2.56 -5.89
N LEU A 171 4.89 -1.69 -6.82
CA LEU A 171 5.60 -1.56 -8.09
C LEU A 171 7.03 -1.00 -7.94
N TYR A 172 7.17 0.11 -7.22
CA TYR A 172 8.48 0.75 -7.04
C TYR A 172 9.43 -0.10 -6.17
N GLY A 173 8.90 -0.70 -5.10
CA GLY A 173 9.68 -1.61 -4.25
C GLY A 173 10.18 -2.83 -5.00
N GLN A 174 9.33 -3.44 -5.84
CA GLN A 174 9.71 -4.62 -6.62
C GLN A 174 10.72 -4.32 -7.72
N LYS A 175 10.68 -3.13 -8.33
CA LYS A 175 11.71 -2.67 -9.26
C LYS A 175 13.05 -2.46 -8.57
N ALA A 176 13.05 -1.83 -7.39
CA ALA A 176 14.26 -1.64 -6.60
C ALA A 176 14.86 -2.99 -6.15
N GLU A 177 14.03 -3.89 -5.64
CA GLU A 177 14.43 -5.23 -5.19
C GLU A 177 15.02 -6.05 -6.36
N ALA A 178 14.44 -5.96 -7.56
CA ALA A 178 14.99 -6.61 -8.74
C ALA A 178 16.40 -6.09 -9.09
N ARG A 179 16.61 -4.78 -9.05
CA ARG A 179 17.93 -4.18 -9.32
C ARG A 179 18.96 -4.56 -8.28
N GLU A 180 18.58 -4.57 -7.00
CA GLU A 180 19.45 -5.01 -5.91
C GLU A 180 19.94 -6.45 -6.10
N TYR A 181 19.04 -7.38 -6.45
CA TYR A 181 19.45 -8.77 -6.74
C TYR A 181 20.31 -8.91 -7.99
N LEU A 182 20.12 -8.04 -8.99
CA LEU A 182 20.98 -8.01 -10.18
C LEU A 182 22.39 -7.54 -9.81
N GLU A 183 22.51 -6.43 -9.07
CA GLU A 183 23.79 -5.91 -8.58
C GLU A 183 24.53 -6.93 -7.69
N GLU A 184 23.81 -7.64 -6.82
CA GLU A 184 24.37 -8.73 -6.00
C GLU A 184 24.93 -9.87 -6.87
N ALA A 185 24.19 -10.26 -7.92
CA ALA A 185 24.61 -11.31 -8.84
C ALA A 185 25.86 -10.90 -9.65
N VAL A 186 25.91 -9.67 -10.13
CA VAL A 186 27.05 -9.11 -10.88
C VAL A 186 28.28 -8.95 -9.97
N THR A 187 28.10 -8.44 -8.76
CA THR A 187 29.20 -8.23 -7.80
C THR A 187 29.81 -9.54 -7.32
N THR A 188 28.98 -10.55 -7.02
CA THR A 188 29.48 -11.87 -6.61
C THR A 188 30.37 -12.47 -7.70
N ARG A 189 29.95 -12.30 -8.96
CA ARG A 189 30.71 -12.77 -10.12
C ARG A 189 32.04 -12.04 -10.25
N SER A 190 32.04 -10.70 -10.17
CA SER A 190 33.27 -9.91 -10.30
C SER A 190 34.27 -10.20 -9.18
N LEU A 191 33.81 -10.35 -7.93
CA LEU A 191 34.64 -10.71 -6.78
C LEU A 191 35.32 -12.08 -6.92
N LEU A 192 34.69 -13.01 -7.65
CA LEU A 192 35.25 -14.33 -7.91
C LEU A 192 36.16 -14.34 -9.15
N GLU A 193 36.43 -13.16 -9.74
CA GLU A 193 37.09 -12.97 -11.04
C GLU A 193 36.55 -13.92 -12.11
N LEU A 194 35.27 -14.30 -11.97
CA LEU A 194 34.52 -14.97 -13.02
C LEU A 194 34.32 -13.90 -14.09
N GLY A 195 35.36 -13.61 -14.87
CA GLY A 195 35.37 -12.55 -15.89
C GLY A 195 34.24 -12.73 -16.90
N ALA A 196 34.15 -11.79 -17.86
CA ALA A 196 33.31 -11.98 -19.05
C ALA A 196 33.43 -13.41 -19.56
N ASP A 197 32.31 -14.03 -19.98
CA ASP A 197 32.33 -15.39 -20.51
C ASP A 197 33.42 -15.49 -21.59
N ARG A 198 34.01 -16.67 -21.80
CA ARG A 198 35.01 -16.94 -22.85
C ARG A 198 34.59 -16.45 -24.24
N GLN A 199 33.30 -16.18 -24.48
CA GLN A 199 32.78 -15.62 -25.74
C GLN A 199 32.69 -14.09 -25.78
N GLY A 200 33.07 -13.36 -24.72
CA GLY A 200 32.91 -11.90 -24.65
C GLY A 200 31.45 -11.43 -24.53
N HIS A 201 30.51 -12.35 -24.25
CA HIS A 201 29.13 -11.98 -23.98
C HIS A 201 29.03 -11.29 -22.61
N ASP A 202 28.74 -9.99 -22.65
CA ASP A 202 28.36 -9.28 -21.45
C ASP A 202 26.88 -9.57 -21.13
N TRP A 203 26.64 -10.43 -20.16
CA TRP A 203 25.28 -10.69 -19.68
C TRP A 203 24.65 -9.44 -19.09
N ASN A 204 25.45 -8.45 -18.69
CA ASN A 204 24.91 -7.17 -18.21
C ASN A 204 24.10 -6.50 -19.32
N ASP A 205 24.59 -6.53 -20.56
CA ASP A 205 23.86 -5.97 -21.71
C ASP A 205 22.62 -6.80 -22.03
N GLU A 206 22.71 -8.14 -22.02
CA GLU A 206 21.55 -9.01 -22.29
C GLU A 206 20.47 -8.86 -21.19
N LEU A 207 20.87 -8.78 -19.92
CA LEU A 207 19.97 -8.58 -18.77
C LEU A 207 19.41 -7.16 -18.75
N ALA A 208 20.20 -6.14 -19.06
CA ALA A 208 19.74 -4.76 -19.17
C ALA A 208 18.73 -4.60 -20.31
N ASP A 209 18.98 -5.21 -21.48
CA ASP A 209 18.04 -5.22 -22.59
C ASP A 209 16.78 -6.02 -22.27
N PHE A 210 16.90 -7.11 -21.52
CA PHE A 210 15.75 -7.87 -21.04
C PHE A 210 14.93 -7.05 -20.04
N GLU A 211 15.55 -6.43 -19.03
CA GLU A 211 14.91 -5.55 -18.06
C GLU A 211 14.22 -4.38 -18.77
N LYS A 212 14.93 -3.70 -19.68
CA LYS A 212 14.41 -2.55 -20.44
C LYS A 212 13.18 -2.92 -21.26
N ARG A 213 13.19 -4.09 -21.92
CA ARG A 213 12.03 -4.60 -22.67
C ARG A 213 10.89 -4.99 -21.73
N ALA A 214 11.19 -5.70 -20.64
CA ALA A 214 10.20 -6.14 -19.66
C ALA A 214 9.51 -4.98 -18.93
N LEU A 215 10.26 -3.94 -18.57
CA LEU A 215 9.79 -2.76 -17.85
C LEU A 215 9.41 -1.60 -18.77
N SER A 216 9.43 -1.81 -20.08
CA SER A 216 9.07 -0.79 -21.06
C SER A 216 7.67 -0.22 -20.74
N PRO A 217 7.49 1.11 -20.73
CA PRO A 217 6.19 1.71 -20.42
C PRO A 217 5.14 1.27 -21.45
N HIS A 218 4.21 0.41 -21.04
CA HIS A 218 3.13 -0.01 -21.90
C HIS A 218 2.12 1.13 -22.04
N ARG A 219 1.81 1.56 -23.27
CA ARG A 219 0.83 2.63 -23.50
C ARG A 219 -0.61 2.20 -23.20
N THR A 220 -0.93 0.92 -23.36
CA THR A 220 -2.28 0.38 -23.22
C THR A 220 -2.34 -0.76 -22.20
N PHE A 221 -3.53 -1.01 -21.66
CA PHE A 221 -3.78 -2.17 -20.79
C PHE A 221 -3.48 -3.50 -21.49
N PHE A 222 -3.99 -3.69 -22.72
CA PHE A 222 -3.76 -4.92 -23.48
C PHE A 222 -2.28 -5.14 -23.80
N GLY A 223 -1.53 -4.05 -24.03
CA GLY A 223 -0.07 -4.12 -24.16
C GLY A 223 0.58 -4.64 -22.87
N ALA A 224 0.22 -4.08 -21.70
CA ALA A 224 0.76 -4.53 -20.41
C ALA A 224 0.39 -5.98 -20.09
N LEU A 225 -0.85 -6.38 -20.41
CA LEU A 225 -1.31 -7.75 -20.21
C LEU A 225 -0.57 -8.73 -21.13
N GLY A 226 -0.46 -8.42 -22.42
CA GLY A 226 0.30 -9.22 -23.38
C GLY A 226 1.78 -9.31 -23.02
N GLY A 227 2.38 -8.19 -22.59
CA GLY A 227 3.76 -8.13 -22.08
C GLY A 227 3.96 -9.01 -20.85
N SER A 228 3.02 -8.99 -19.92
CA SER A 228 3.01 -9.83 -18.71
C SER A 228 2.90 -11.32 -19.05
N LEU A 229 1.99 -11.72 -19.94
CA LEU A 229 1.84 -13.13 -20.32
C LEU A 229 3.07 -13.65 -21.09
N ALA A 230 3.64 -12.79 -21.94
CA ALA A 230 4.83 -13.14 -22.68
C ALA A 230 6.13 -13.06 -21.84
N PHE A 231 6.10 -12.45 -20.65
CA PHE A 231 7.25 -12.40 -19.75
C PHE A 231 7.68 -13.80 -19.31
N ASP A 232 6.76 -14.66 -18.88
CA ASP A 232 7.10 -15.98 -18.34
C ASP A 232 7.79 -16.89 -19.36
N SER A 233 7.40 -16.81 -20.64
CA SER A 233 8.05 -17.59 -21.70
C SER A 233 9.43 -17.02 -22.07
N ARG A 234 9.60 -15.70 -22.06
CA ARG A 234 10.90 -15.05 -22.32
C ARG A 234 11.87 -15.23 -21.15
N ALA A 235 11.41 -15.01 -19.92
CA ALA A 235 12.18 -15.21 -18.70
C ALA A 235 12.69 -16.65 -18.59
N ARG A 236 11.86 -17.65 -18.92
CA ARG A 236 12.31 -19.06 -18.96
C ARG A 236 13.44 -19.30 -19.96
N ARG A 237 13.38 -18.67 -21.15
CA ARG A 237 14.44 -18.79 -22.16
C ARG A 237 15.74 -18.15 -21.70
N VAL A 238 15.70 -16.89 -21.26
CA VAL A 238 16.87 -16.14 -20.79
C VAL A 238 17.49 -16.82 -19.56
N ARG A 239 16.66 -17.27 -18.61
CA ARG A 239 17.13 -18.03 -17.44
C ARG A 239 17.87 -19.31 -17.83
N LYS A 240 17.37 -20.07 -18.83
CA LYS A 240 18.02 -21.30 -19.29
C LYS A 240 19.40 -21.01 -19.90
N ILE A 241 19.53 -19.93 -20.66
CA ILE A 241 20.80 -19.51 -21.27
C ILE A 241 21.79 -19.11 -20.17
N LEU A 242 21.39 -18.23 -19.26
CA LEU A 242 22.24 -17.77 -18.16
C LEU A 242 22.66 -18.90 -17.22
N PHE A 243 21.76 -19.82 -16.88
CA PHE A 243 22.12 -20.93 -15.99
C PHE A 243 23.14 -21.87 -16.63
N ARG A 244 23.00 -22.14 -17.94
CA ARG A 244 24.00 -22.91 -18.67
C ARG A 244 25.35 -22.21 -18.63
N ASP A 245 25.36 -20.89 -18.80
CA ASP A 245 26.60 -20.14 -18.88
C ASP A 245 27.28 -19.95 -17.51
N VAL A 246 26.49 -19.81 -16.44
CA VAL A 246 26.97 -19.90 -15.04
C VAL A 246 27.65 -21.25 -14.80
N ASP A 247 27.02 -22.35 -15.21
CA ASP A 247 27.57 -23.68 -15.00
C ASP A 247 28.90 -23.88 -15.73
N LEU A 248 29.00 -23.42 -16.99
CA LEU A 248 30.22 -23.50 -17.80
C LEU A 248 31.35 -22.63 -17.26
N THR A 249 31.04 -21.41 -16.83
CA THR A 249 32.03 -20.49 -16.24
C THR A 249 32.58 -21.07 -14.93
N ILE A 250 31.71 -21.53 -14.04
CA ILE A 250 32.11 -22.15 -12.75
C ILE A 250 32.92 -23.42 -12.98
N LEU A 251 32.56 -24.24 -13.97
CA LEU A 251 33.32 -25.42 -14.38
C LEU A 251 34.76 -25.06 -14.74
N SER A 252 34.92 -24.04 -15.58
CA SER A 252 36.22 -23.62 -16.05
C SER A 252 37.10 -23.00 -14.96
N GLU A 253 36.50 -22.20 -14.07
CA GLU A 253 37.23 -21.55 -12.99
C GLU A 253 37.57 -22.52 -11.87
N ALA A 254 36.70 -23.50 -11.61
CA ALA A 254 36.98 -24.59 -10.69
C ALA A 254 38.21 -25.41 -11.12
N ALA A 255 38.39 -25.61 -12.43
CA ALA A 255 39.57 -26.28 -12.97
C ALA A 255 40.85 -25.42 -12.82
N ARG A 256 40.75 -24.09 -12.96
CA ARG A 256 41.90 -23.17 -12.77
C ARG A 256 42.32 -23.07 -11.30
N ARG A 257 41.36 -23.01 -10.38
CA ARG A 257 41.59 -22.77 -8.95
C ARG A 257 41.63 -24.04 -8.09
N ASN A 258 41.55 -25.23 -8.70
CA ASN A 258 41.43 -26.51 -7.99
C ASN A 258 40.35 -26.50 -6.89
N LEU A 259 39.16 -25.96 -7.21
CA LEU A 259 38.07 -25.88 -6.23
C LEU A 259 37.58 -27.28 -5.85
N SER A 260 37.30 -27.49 -4.56
CA SER A 260 36.66 -28.72 -4.10
C SER A 260 35.28 -28.91 -4.73
N PRO A 261 34.80 -30.16 -4.90
CA PRO A 261 33.46 -30.44 -5.41
C PRO A 261 32.35 -29.74 -4.60
N THR A 262 32.55 -29.62 -3.29
CA THR A 262 31.63 -28.95 -2.35
C THR A 262 31.60 -27.44 -2.59
N SER A 263 32.78 -26.80 -2.70
CA SER A 263 32.90 -25.36 -2.98
C SER A 263 32.26 -25.02 -4.33
N ARG A 264 32.52 -25.83 -5.36
CA ARG A 264 31.93 -25.69 -6.69
C ARG A 264 30.40 -25.78 -6.67
N LYS A 265 29.85 -26.77 -5.97
CA LYS A 265 28.40 -26.93 -5.82
C LYS A 265 27.79 -25.72 -5.11
N SER A 266 28.38 -25.30 -3.99
CA SER A 266 27.88 -24.15 -3.22
C SER A 266 27.85 -22.87 -4.06
N LEU A 267 28.89 -22.63 -4.87
CA LEU A 267 28.98 -21.45 -5.71
C LEU A 267 27.92 -21.46 -6.81
N ARG A 268 27.74 -22.60 -7.48
CA ARG A 268 26.70 -22.75 -8.50
C ARG A 268 25.31 -22.51 -7.94
N ASP A 269 25.02 -23.13 -6.79
CA ASP A 269 23.70 -23.04 -6.16
C ASP A 269 23.44 -21.59 -5.69
N ALA A 270 24.45 -20.90 -5.14
CA ALA A 270 24.34 -19.49 -4.76
C ALA A 270 24.11 -18.54 -5.96
N SER A 271 24.82 -18.74 -7.08
CA SER A 271 24.63 -17.95 -8.31
C SER A 271 23.24 -18.16 -8.91
N ARG A 272 22.78 -19.41 -9.00
CA ARG A 272 21.43 -19.73 -9.48
C ARG A 272 20.35 -19.14 -8.59
N GLN A 273 20.52 -19.20 -7.26
CA GLN A 273 19.56 -18.65 -6.30
C GLN A 273 19.39 -17.14 -6.45
N ARG A 274 20.49 -16.39 -6.68
CA ARG A 274 20.44 -14.93 -6.93
C ARG A 274 19.70 -14.59 -8.22
N LEU A 275 20.04 -15.26 -9.31
CA LEU A 275 19.35 -15.07 -10.60
C LEU A 275 17.86 -15.43 -10.50
N ASP A 276 17.50 -16.51 -9.80
CA ASP A 276 16.10 -16.84 -9.56
C ASP A 276 15.38 -15.77 -8.72
N ARG A 277 16.06 -15.16 -7.73
CA ARG A 277 15.50 -14.02 -6.97
C ARG A 277 15.29 -12.80 -7.88
N TYR A 278 16.25 -12.47 -8.74
CA TYR A 278 16.14 -11.44 -9.76
C TYR A 278 14.92 -11.66 -10.68
N PHE A 279 14.81 -12.82 -11.34
CA PHE A 279 13.70 -13.08 -12.26
C PHE A 279 12.34 -13.05 -11.58
N ARG A 280 12.25 -13.51 -10.33
CA ARG A 280 11.02 -13.43 -9.53
C ARG A 280 10.65 -11.99 -9.20
N ALA A 281 11.59 -11.17 -8.74
CA ALA A 281 11.35 -9.77 -8.43
C ALA A 281 10.95 -8.98 -9.69
N LEU A 282 11.66 -9.20 -10.81
CA LEU A 282 11.35 -8.59 -12.09
C LEU A 282 9.97 -9.01 -12.60
N GLY A 283 9.61 -10.29 -12.51
CA GLY A 283 8.27 -10.78 -12.86
C GLY A 283 7.18 -10.10 -12.03
N ARG A 284 7.37 -9.98 -10.71
CA ARG A 284 6.45 -9.24 -9.83
C ARG A 284 6.30 -7.79 -10.28
N ALA A 285 7.38 -7.11 -10.65
CA ALA A 285 7.33 -5.74 -11.17
C ALA A 285 6.56 -5.64 -12.49
N VAL A 286 6.74 -6.59 -13.42
CA VAL A 286 6.02 -6.66 -14.70
C VAL A 286 4.52 -6.88 -14.48
N HIS A 287 4.14 -7.83 -13.62
CA HIS A 287 2.72 -8.07 -13.29
C HIS A 287 2.06 -6.84 -12.65
N LEU A 288 2.81 -6.10 -11.82
CA LEU A 288 2.31 -4.88 -11.19
C LEU A 288 2.13 -3.72 -12.20
N ALA A 289 2.82 -3.73 -13.33
CA ALA A 289 2.61 -2.76 -14.40
C ALA A 289 1.20 -2.86 -15.01
N VAL A 290 0.58 -4.04 -14.99
CA VAL A 290 -0.82 -4.24 -15.39
C VAL A 290 -1.76 -3.45 -14.46
N TYR A 291 -1.52 -3.51 -13.16
CA TYR A 291 -2.29 -2.76 -12.16
C TYR A 291 -2.11 -1.25 -12.30
N ASP A 292 -0.91 -0.79 -12.68
CA ASP A 292 -0.66 0.62 -12.98
C ASP A 292 -1.52 1.12 -14.16
N ARG A 293 -1.64 0.31 -15.22
CA ARG A 293 -2.53 0.63 -16.35
C ARG A 293 -4.01 0.61 -15.96
N LEU A 294 -4.44 -0.38 -15.18
CA LEU A 294 -5.80 -0.43 -14.63
C LEU A 294 -6.12 0.82 -13.79
N PHE A 295 -5.16 1.26 -12.98
CA PHE A 295 -5.31 2.45 -12.14
C PHE A 295 -5.40 3.73 -12.96
N SER A 296 -4.64 3.83 -14.06
CA SER A 296 -4.78 4.93 -15.02
C SER A 296 -6.16 4.91 -15.69
N LEU A 297 -6.63 3.75 -16.15
CA LEU A 297 -7.96 3.62 -16.78
C LEU A 297 -9.08 3.97 -15.79
N TRP A 298 -8.95 3.50 -14.55
CA TRP A 298 -9.89 3.82 -13.49
C TRP A 298 -10.01 5.33 -13.27
N HIS A 299 -8.91 6.07 -13.21
CA HIS A 299 -8.97 7.54 -13.05
C HIS A 299 -9.69 8.22 -14.22
N VAL A 300 -9.45 7.77 -15.45
CA VAL A 300 -10.10 8.29 -16.65
C VAL A 300 -11.61 8.04 -16.62
N LEU A 301 -12.05 6.91 -16.07
CA LEU A 301 -13.48 6.58 -15.94
C LEU A 301 -14.15 7.27 -14.74
N HIS A 302 -13.49 7.27 -13.58
CA HIS A 302 -14.06 7.75 -12.32
C HIS A 302 -14.31 9.27 -12.33
N LEU A 303 -13.44 10.05 -12.97
CA LEU A 303 -13.57 11.51 -13.02
C LEU A 303 -14.84 11.97 -13.78
N PRO A 304 -15.13 11.51 -15.01
CA PRO A 304 -16.40 11.83 -15.68
C PRO A 304 -17.64 11.36 -14.91
N LEU A 305 -17.62 10.15 -14.34
CA LEU A 305 -18.74 9.64 -13.55
C LEU A 305 -19.01 10.53 -12.33
N PHE A 306 -17.95 11.02 -11.68
CA PHE A 306 -18.05 11.98 -10.61
C PHE A 306 -18.67 13.32 -11.04
N VAL A 307 -18.31 13.83 -12.24
CA VAL A 307 -18.94 15.04 -12.78
C VAL A 307 -20.43 14.82 -13.03
N ILE A 308 -20.80 13.68 -13.62
CA ILE A 308 -22.20 13.31 -13.84
C ILE A 308 -22.95 13.25 -12.49
N LEU A 309 -22.34 12.69 -11.45
CA LEU A 309 -22.92 12.63 -10.11
C LEU A 309 -23.24 14.01 -9.54
N ILE A 310 -22.33 14.98 -9.70
CA ILE A 310 -22.59 16.36 -9.25
C ILE A 310 -23.80 16.94 -9.99
N LEU A 311 -23.83 16.80 -11.32
CA LEU A 311 -24.91 17.35 -12.13
C LEU A 311 -26.27 16.73 -11.77
N THR A 312 -26.32 15.41 -11.65
CA THR A 312 -27.57 14.70 -11.32
C THR A 312 -28.03 15.00 -9.89
N ALA A 313 -27.10 15.14 -8.93
CA ALA A 313 -27.43 15.56 -7.57
C ALA A 313 -28.00 16.98 -7.52
N ILE A 314 -27.40 17.94 -8.24
CA ILE A 314 -27.92 19.32 -8.33
C ILE A 314 -29.33 19.31 -8.94
N ILE A 315 -29.53 18.60 -10.06
CA ILE A 315 -30.83 18.51 -10.72
C ILE A 315 -31.87 17.88 -9.77
N HIS A 316 -31.50 16.85 -9.01
CA HIS A 316 -32.40 16.23 -8.04
C HIS A 316 -32.81 17.20 -6.92
N ILE A 317 -31.85 17.90 -6.30
CA ILE A 317 -32.12 18.87 -5.23
C ILE A 317 -33.00 20.00 -5.75
N VAL A 318 -32.67 20.60 -6.90
CA VAL A 318 -33.44 21.71 -7.48
C VAL A 318 -34.86 21.26 -7.82
N ALA A 319 -35.03 20.11 -8.46
CA ALA A 319 -36.35 19.61 -8.83
C ALA A 319 -37.26 19.40 -7.62
N VAL A 320 -36.75 18.86 -6.50
CA VAL A 320 -37.53 18.61 -5.28
C VAL A 320 -37.90 19.90 -4.52
N HIS A 321 -37.16 21.00 -4.73
CA HIS A 321 -37.45 22.28 -4.06
C HIS A 321 -38.26 23.25 -4.92
N LEU A 322 -38.31 23.04 -6.24
CA LEU A 322 -39.09 23.87 -7.16
C LEU A 322 -40.47 23.29 -7.48
N TYR A 323 -40.66 21.97 -7.35
CA TYR A 323 -41.90 21.24 -7.65
C TYR A 323 -42.30 20.38 -6.45
#